data_AF-A0A2M7EHB3-F1
#
_entry.id   AF-A0A2M7EHB3-F1
#
_cell.length_a   1.000
_cell.length_b   1.000
_cell.length_c   1.000
_cell.angle_alpha   90.00
_cell.angle_beta   90.00
_cell.angle_gamma   90.00
#
_symmetry.space_group_name_H-M   'P 1'
#
loop_
_entity.id
_entity.type
_entity.pdbx_description
1 polymer ?
#
loop_
_entity_poly.entity_id
_entity_poly.type
_entity_poly.pdbx_seq_one_letter_code
_entity_poly.pdbx_strand_id
1 'polypeptide(L)'
;MPRVVNLNRKFGDKIKFIGINVAINEKIEGVKDYVRSNGINFPNIFDKDKKIIKAFGVMGTPTHIIIDRKGVIKYRSAELADDLEKHMKELLN
;
A
#
# COMPACT_ATOMS: atom_id res chain seq x y z
N MET A 1 -1.24 -6.80 8.32
CA MET A 1 -1.75 -5.40 8.20
C MET A 1 -3.29 -5.33 8.31
N PRO A 2 -3.89 -5.43 9.51
CA PRO A 2 -5.36 -5.45 9.62
C PRO A 2 -6.04 -4.13 9.20
N ARG A 3 -5.43 -2.98 9.51
CA ARG A 3 -6.03 -1.67 9.25
C ARG A 3 -6.16 -1.34 7.75
N VAL A 4 -5.13 -1.65 6.94
CA VAL A 4 -5.16 -1.43 5.48
C VAL A 4 -6.18 -2.35 4.80
N VAL A 5 -6.30 -3.61 5.25
CA VAL A 5 -7.35 -4.53 4.75
C VAL A 5 -8.74 -3.97 5.03
N ASN A 6 -8.98 -3.42 6.23
CA ASN A 6 -10.26 -2.78 6.55
C ASN A 6 -10.52 -1.53 5.70
N LEU A 7 -9.51 -0.71 5.42
CA LEU A 7 -9.67 0.43 4.52
C LEU A 7 -10.00 -0.03 3.09
N ASN A 8 -9.37 -1.08 2.59
CA ASN A 8 -9.71 -1.66 1.29
C ASN A 8 -11.16 -2.18 1.26
N ARG A 9 -11.64 -2.82 2.33
CA ARG A 9 -13.05 -3.25 2.41
C ARG A 9 -14.02 -2.07 2.36
N LYS A 10 -13.67 -0.93 2.97
CA LYS A 10 -14.52 0.27 3.00
C LYS A 10 -14.49 1.08 1.70
N PHE A 11 -13.32 1.16 1.05
CA PHE A 11 -13.08 2.12 -0.03
C PHE A 11 -12.60 1.49 -1.34
N GLY A 12 -12.38 0.17 -1.40
CA GLY A 12 -11.78 -0.53 -2.56
C GLY A 12 -12.54 -0.38 -3.88
N ASP A 13 -13.84 -0.08 -3.80
CA ASP A 13 -14.68 0.21 -4.97
C ASP A 13 -14.37 1.59 -5.58
N LYS A 14 -13.86 2.52 -4.76
CA LYS A 14 -13.60 3.92 -5.15
C LYS A 14 -12.11 4.25 -5.25
N ILE A 15 -11.29 3.58 -4.45
CA ILE A 15 -9.84 3.77 -4.33
C ILE A 15 -9.15 2.44 -4.57
N LYS A 16 -8.15 2.43 -5.46
CA LYS A 16 -7.37 1.22 -5.74
C LYS A 16 -6.22 1.09 -4.73
N PHE A 17 -6.17 -0.05 -4.07
CA PHE A 17 -5.10 -0.43 -3.16
C PHE A 17 -4.10 -1.34 -3.88
N ILE A 18 -2.81 -1.08 -3.70
CA ILE A 18 -1.73 -1.91 -4.22
C ILE A 18 -0.69 -2.06 -3.10
N GLY A 19 -0.40 -3.29 -2.70
CA GLY A 19 0.69 -3.62 -1.80
C GLY A 19 2.00 -3.77 -2.57
N ILE A 20 3.06 -3.09 -2.14
CA ILE A 20 4.40 -3.25 -2.72
C ILE A 20 5.28 -3.96 -1.68
N ASN A 21 5.65 -5.20 -1.97
CA ASN A 21 6.51 -6.03 -1.14
C ASN A 21 7.93 -5.99 -1.71
N VAL A 22 8.94 -5.81 -0.87
CA VAL A 22 10.33 -5.66 -1.30
C VAL A 22 11.12 -6.89 -0.88
N ALA A 23 11.94 -7.43 -1.78
CA ALA A 23 12.85 -8.51 -1.45
C ALA A 23 13.96 -8.01 -0.50
N ILE A 24 13.77 -8.22 0.81
CA ILE A 24 14.85 -8.14 1.80
C ILE A 24 14.87 -9.50 2.49
N ASN A 25 15.66 -10.44 1.95
CA ASN A 25 15.83 -11.79 2.47
C ASN A 25 14.55 -12.66 2.54
N GLU A 26 13.42 -12.21 1.96
CA GLU A 26 12.17 -12.98 1.91
C GLU A 26 12.09 -13.87 0.65
N LYS A 27 11.62 -15.11 0.84
CA LYS A 27 11.19 -15.98 -0.25
C LYS A 27 9.78 -15.61 -0.68
N ILE A 28 9.49 -15.69 -1.97
CA ILE A 28 8.16 -15.33 -2.52
C ILE A 28 7.03 -16.19 -1.92
N GLU A 29 7.34 -17.41 -1.48
CA GLU A 29 6.42 -18.30 -0.78
C GLU A 29 5.96 -17.70 0.55
N GLY A 30 6.89 -17.16 1.35
CA GLY A 30 6.56 -16.52 2.63
C GLY A 30 5.65 -15.30 2.44
N VAL A 31 5.90 -14.51 1.39
CA VAL A 31 5.04 -13.37 1.04
C VAL A 31 3.63 -13.84 0.66
N LYS A 32 3.51 -14.90 -0.14
CA LYS A 32 2.21 -15.47 -0.54
C LYS A 32 1.44 -15.97 0.68
N ASP A 33 2.10 -16.65 1.61
CA ASP A 33 1.47 -17.17 2.82
C ASP A 33 1.04 -16.04 3.76
N TYR A 34 1.84 -14.98 3.88
CA TYR A 34 1.46 -13.77 4.62
C TYR A 34 0.20 -13.12 4.03
N VAL A 35 0.16 -12.94 2.71
CA VAL A 35 -0.99 -12.37 1.99
C VAL A 35 -2.27 -13.18 2.26
N ARG A 36 -2.20 -14.50 2.13
CA ARG A 36 -3.35 -15.39 2.36
C ARG A 36 -3.81 -15.36 3.82
N SER A 37 -2.89 -15.57 4.77
CA SER A 37 -3.21 -15.65 6.21
C SER A 37 -3.77 -14.35 6.78
N ASN A 38 -3.41 -13.21 6.20
CA ASN A 38 -3.90 -11.90 6.64
C ASN A 38 -5.16 -11.44 5.88
N GLY A 39 -5.71 -12.25 4.97
CA GLY A 39 -6.90 -11.90 4.21
C GLY A 39 -6.70 -10.67 3.32
N ILE A 40 -5.47 -10.46 2.83
CA ILE A 40 -5.16 -9.34 1.95
C ILE A 40 -5.77 -9.61 0.58
N ASN A 41 -6.81 -8.83 0.25
CA ASN A 41 -7.68 -9.04 -0.91
C ASN A 41 -7.51 -7.96 -1.99
N PHE A 42 -6.35 -7.35 -2.06
CA PHE A 42 -5.97 -6.37 -3.09
C PHE A 42 -4.67 -6.79 -3.79
N PRO A 43 -4.37 -6.28 -5.00
CA PRO A 43 -3.15 -6.62 -5.72
C PRO A 43 -1.88 -6.40 -4.89
N ASN A 44 -0.99 -7.38 -4.91
CA ASN A 44 0.32 -7.31 -4.27
C ASN A 44 1.40 -7.54 -5.32
N ILE A 45 2.32 -6.59 -5.43
CA ILE A 45 3.46 -6.63 -6.35
C ILE A 45 4.70 -6.95 -5.52
N PHE A 46 5.50 -7.89 -6.03
CA PHE A 46 6.82 -8.20 -5.47
C PHE A 46 7.89 -7.43 -6.24
N ASP A 47 8.38 -6.33 -5.68
CA ASP A 47 9.39 -5.45 -6.27
C ASP A 47 10.80 -6.00 -6.03
N LYS A 48 11.10 -7.13 -6.69
CA LYS A 48 12.35 -7.88 -6.55
C LYS A 48 13.59 -7.01 -6.83
N ASP A 49 13.53 -6.16 -7.85
CA ASP A 49 14.65 -5.32 -8.31
C ASP A 49 14.69 -3.94 -7.61
N LYS A 50 13.77 -3.68 -6.68
CA LYS A 50 13.61 -2.40 -5.98
C LYS A 50 13.31 -1.22 -6.93
N LYS A 51 12.75 -1.49 -8.11
CA LYS A 51 12.50 -0.46 -9.14
C LYS A 51 11.40 0.50 -8.69
N ILE A 52 10.33 -0.03 -8.11
CA ILE A 52 9.18 0.76 -7.65
C ILE A 52 9.59 1.60 -6.45
N ILE A 53 10.21 0.99 -5.42
CA ILE A 53 10.57 1.75 -4.22
C ILE A 53 11.60 2.83 -4.50
N LYS A 54 12.53 2.62 -5.44
CA LYS A 54 13.48 3.65 -5.88
C LYS A 54 12.79 4.78 -6.64
N ALA A 55 11.89 4.46 -7.57
CA ALA A 55 11.14 5.48 -8.32
C ALA A 55 10.29 6.37 -7.41
N PHE A 56 9.75 5.80 -6.34
CA PHE A 56 8.99 6.56 -5.34
C PHE A 56 9.88 7.12 -4.21
N GLY A 57 11.19 6.92 -4.20
CA GLY A 57 12.08 7.39 -3.13
C GLY A 57 11.67 6.87 -1.74
N VAL A 58 11.22 5.63 -1.65
CA VAL A 58 10.83 4.99 -0.38
C VAL A 58 12.10 4.53 0.34
N MET A 59 12.31 5.02 1.56
CA MET A 59 13.51 4.75 2.36
C MET A 59 13.31 3.66 3.43
N GLY A 60 12.06 3.31 3.75
CA GLY A 60 11.73 2.32 4.78
C GLY A 60 10.31 1.77 4.63
N THR A 61 10.07 0.63 5.25
CA THR A 61 8.75 -0.04 5.29
C THR A 61 8.24 -0.09 6.73
N PRO A 62 6.93 0.16 6.98
CA PRO A 62 5.92 0.53 5.99
C PRO A 62 6.09 1.99 5.50
N THR A 63 5.62 2.25 4.27
CA THR A 63 5.40 3.61 3.74
C THR A 63 4.08 3.60 2.97
N HIS A 64 3.20 4.54 3.29
CA HIS A 64 1.92 4.74 2.64
C HIS A 64 2.03 5.94 1.70
N ILE A 65 1.56 5.79 0.47
CA ILE A 65 1.53 6.85 -0.54
C ILE A 65 0.11 6.91 -1.10
N ILE A 66 -0.48 8.10 -1.08
CA ILE A 66 -1.76 8.37 -1.74
C ILE A 66 -1.48 9.19 -3.00
N ILE A 67 -2.04 8.74 -4.12
CA ILE A 67 -1.90 9.38 -5.43
C ILE A 67 -3.31 9.71 -5.94
N ASP A 68 -3.50 10.94 -6.41
CA ASP A 68 -4.77 11.35 -7.02
C ASP A 68 -4.92 10.85 -8.47
N ARG A 69 -6.08 11.09 -9.09
CA ARG A 69 -6.35 10.69 -10.49
C ARG A 69 -5.47 11.37 -11.53
N LYS A 70 -4.79 12.47 -11.17
CA LYS A 70 -3.84 13.19 -12.03
C LYS A 70 -2.41 12.68 -11.86
N GLY A 71 -2.19 11.66 -11.03
CA GLY A 71 -0.86 11.10 -10.77
C GLY A 71 -0.05 11.90 -9.74
N VAL A 72 -0.68 12.82 -8.99
CA VAL A 72 0.01 13.65 -8.00
C VAL A 72 -0.02 12.98 -6.64
N ILE A 73 1.14 12.87 -5.98
CA ILE A 73 1.24 12.40 -4.60
C ILE A 73 0.61 13.45 -3.68
N LYS A 74 -0.45 13.07 -2.96
CA LYS A 74 -1.16 13.94 -2.00
C LYS A 74 -0.77 13.70 -0.56
N TYR A 75 -0.27 12.51 -0.26
CA TYR A 75 0.13 12.13 1.09
C TYR A 75 1.22 11.07 1.06
N ARG A 76 2.15 11.17 1.99
CA ARG A 76 3.22 10.20 2.25
C ARG A 76 3.50 10.12 3.74
N SER A 77 3.48 8.91 4.31
CA SER A 77 3.88 8.70 5.70
C SER A 77 4.31 7.25 5.97
N ALA A 78 5.28 7.07 6.88
CA ALA A 78 5.60 5.77 7.44
C ALA A 78 4.50 5.28 8.40
N GLU A 79 3.80 6.21 9.04
CA GLU A 79 2.68 5.91 9.92
C GLU A 79 1.39 5.77 9.12
N LEU A 80 0.57 4.80 9.51
CA LEU A 80 -0.85 4.88 9.29
C LEU A 80 -1.36 5.97 10.24
N ALA A 81 -1.24 7.24 9.88
CA ALA A 81 -1.83 8.29 10.68
C ALA A 81 -3.35 8.10 10.75
N ASP A 82 -3.97 8.57 11.83
CA ASP A 82 -5.44 8.55 11.97
C ASP A 82 -6.15 9.33 10.85
N ASP A 83 -5.42 10.20 10.15
CA ASP A 83 -5.86 11.00 9.01
C ASP A 83 -5.89 10.26 7.66
N LEU A 84 -5.38 9.02 7.55
CA LEU A 84 -5.30 8.34 6.24
C LEU A 84 -6.70 8.19 5.62
N GLU A 85 -7.69 7.84 6.44
CA GLU A 85 -9.09 7.76 6.00
C GLU A 85 -9.64 9.15 5.60
N LYS A 86 -9.21 10.22 6.28
CA LYS A 86 -9.58 11.60 5.94
C LYS A 86 -9.01 12.00 4.58
N HIS A 87 -7.73 11.78 4.34
CA HIS A 87 -7.08 12.06 3.04
C HIS A 87 -7.66 11.22 1.90
N MET A 88 -8.04 9.97 2.18
CA MET A 88 -8.76 9.16 1.20
C MET A 88 -10.14 9.75 0.86
N LYS A 89 -10.87 10.31 1.83
CA LYS A 89 -12.16 10.99 1.57
C LYS A 89 -11.96 12.26 0.76
N GLU A 90 -10.90 13.03 1.02
CA GLU A 90 -10.55 14.24 0.25
C GLU A 90 -10.29 13.93 -1.23
N LEU A 91 -9.76 12.75 -1.57
CA LEU A 91 -9.59 12.30 -2.96
C LEU A 91 -10.90 11.95 -3.68
N LEU A 92 -11.97 11.69 -2.93
CA LEU A 92 -13.25 11.21 -3.47
C LEU A 92 -14.27 12.34 -3.67
N ASN A 93 -13.96 13.54 -3.18
CA ASN A 93 -14.73 14.76 -3.40
C ASN A 93 -14.23 15.45 -4.68
#